data_AF-A0A7W6ZN70-F1
#
_entry.id   AF-A0A7W6ZN70-F1
#
_cell.length_a   1.000
_cell.length_b   1.000
_cell.length_c   1.000
_cell.angle_alpha   90.00
_cell.angle_beta   90.00
_cell.angle_gamma   90.00
#
_symmetry.space_group_name_H-M   'P 1'
#
loop_
_entity.id
_entity.type
_entity.pdbx_description
1 polymer ?
#
loop_
_entity_poly.entity_id
_entity_poly.type
_entity_poly.pdbx_seq_one_letter_code
_entity_poly.pdbx_strand_id
1 'polypeptide(L)'
;MLKDNPYVRSPSALGPDENLYPRPAAEAARSFLMLRLGLHLGLRQKNLRQLRVCPRGHFPTSERRLEDMKCGELRWSERERGWEVLIPSVAFKNSGSSFFGQKPFRLILPDLLDLYKYLDAYIDRHRGVLLGGAKDPGTLFVKTVKTTSIDAAYDSTTFYEAWRTVIQRFGIYNPYTGRGAIKGLLPHGPHNVRDILATHILKQTGSYEQASYAIQDTPDVVQQHYGRFLPQDKATLAAKILNQVWEAA
;
A
#
# COMPACT_ATOMS: atom_id res chain seq x y z
N MET A 1 -23.52 -8.17 7.55
CA MET A 1 -24.15 -9.17 6.65
C MET A 1 -23.18 -9.55 5.52
N LEU A 2 -21.98 -10.03 5.87
CA LEU A 2 -20.92 -10.48 4.94
C LEU A 2 -20.17 -11.66 5.58
N LYS A 3 -20.91 -12.66 6.02
CA LYS A 3 -20.39 -13.99 6.29
C LYS A 3 -21.14 -14.90 5.32
N ASP A 4 -20.41 -15.76 4.63
CA ASP A 4 -20.91 -16.80 3.70
C ASP A 4 -21.05 -16.38 2.23
N ASN A 5 -19.94 -15.91 1.63
CA ASN A 5 -19.74 -16.05 0.18
C ASN A 5 -18.83 -17.26 -0.11
N PRO A 6 -19.36 -18.38 -0.63
CA PRO A 6 -18.60 -19.62 -0.89
C PRO A 6 -17.55 -19.49 -2.02
N TYR A 7 -17.42 -18.33 -2.67
CA TYR A 7 -16.40 -18.06 -3.68
C TYR A 7 -15.13 -17.38 -3.13
N VAL A 8 -15.07 -17.06 -1.84
CA VAL A 8 -13.84 -16.55 -1.21
C VAL A 8 -12.97 -17.75 -0.81
N ARG A 9 -12.25 -18.31 -1.79
CA ARG A 9 -11.16 -19.26 -1.49
C ARG A 9 -10.05 -18.51 -0.75
N SER A 10 -9.46 -19.15 0.26
CA SER A 10 -8.24 -18.66 0.92
C SER A 10 -7.18 -18.25 -0.12
N PRO A 11 -6.43 -17.16 0.09
CA PRO A 11 -5.45 -16.63 -0.89
C PRO A 11 -4.30 -17.58 -1.28
N SER A 12 -4.23 -18.78 -0.69
CA SER A 12 -3.11 -19.72 -0.84
C SER A 12 -3.13 -20.59 -2.10
N ALA A 13 -4.16 -20.54 -2.95
CA ALA A 13 -4.38 -21.55 -3.99
C ALA A 13 -4.16 -21.13 -5.46
N LEU A 14 -3.66 -19.93 -5.77
CA LEU A 14 -3.58 -19.43 -7.16
C LEU A 14 -2.24 -18.75 -7.56
N GLY A 15 -1.23 -18.79 -6.70
CA GLY A 15 0.11 -18.28 -7.03
C GLY A 15 0.90 -19.26 -7.92
N PRO A 16 1.86 -18.79 -8.74
CA PRO A 16 2.82 -19.68 -9.38
C PRO A 16 3.56 -20.52 -8.32
N ASP A 17 3.75 -21.81 -8.60
CA ASP A 17 4.55 -22.68 -7.73
C ASP A 17 5.99 -22.13 -7.65
N GLU A 18 6.44 -21.80 -6.44
CA GLU A 18 7.77 -21.21 -6.20
C GLU A 18 8.91 -22.15 -6.60
N ASN A 19 8.71 -23.48 -6.48
CA ASN A 19 9.74 -24.47 -6.81
C ASN A 19 9.90 -24.65 -8.31
N LEU A 20 8.80 -24.59 -9.06
CA LEU A 20 8.79 -24.76 -10.52
C LEU A 20 9.02 -23.42 -11.25
N TYR A 21 8.52 -22.33 -10.69
CA TYR A 21 8.49 -21.00 -11.31
C TYR A 21 8.90 -19.91 -10.30
N PRO A 22 10.16 -19.91 -9.81
CA PRO A 22 10.60 -19.01 -8.74
C PRO A 22 10.49 -17.53 -9.12
N ARG A 23 10.80 -17.17 -10.37
CA ARG A 23 10.68 -15.78 -10.86
C ARG A 23 9.23 -15.32 -10.92
N PRO A 24 8.30 -16.00 -11.61
CA PRO A 24 6.88 -15.65 -11.57
C PRO A 24 6.30 -15.57 -10.16
N ALA A 25 6.68 -16.48 -9.25
CA ALA A 25 6.26 -16.45 -7.85
C ALA A 25 6.75 -15.18 -7.14
N ALA A 26 8.03 -14.84 -7.30
CA ALA A 26 8.63 -13.62 -6.76
C ALA A 26 7.97 -12.33 -7.30
N GLU A 27 7.64 -12.30 -8.59
CA GLU A 27 6.93 -11.17 -9.21
C GLU A 27 5.50 -11.03 -8.68
N ALA A 28 4.80 -12.16 -8.46
CA ALA A 28 3.47 -12.16 -7.87
C ALA A 28 3.50 -11.69 -6.41
N ALA A 29 4.45 -12.17 -5.60
CA ALA A 29 4.65 -11.72 -4.22
C ALA A 29 4.94 -10.22 -4.14
N ARG A 30 5.87 -9.71 -4.98
CA ARG A 30 6.13 -8.27 -5.09
C ARG A 30 4.86 -7.49 -5.42
N SER A 31 4.11 -7.95 -6.42
CA SER A 31 2.90 -7.28 -6.91
C SER A 31 1.81 -7.21 -5.85
N PHE A 32 1.60 -8.31 -5.13
CA PHE A 32 0.68 -8.37 -3.99
C PHE A 32 1.08 -7.38 -2.89
N LEU A 33 2.34 -7.41 -2.47
CA LEU A 33 2.85 -6.53 -1.40
C LEU A 33 2.80 -5.04 -1.80
N MET A 34 3.10 -4.71 -3.07
CA MET A 34 2.97 -3.34 -3.57
C MET A 34 1.56 -2.80 -3.38
N LEU A 35 0.53 -3.56 -3.77
CA LEU A 35 -0.86 -3.16 -3.58
C LEU A 35 -1.25 -3.17 -2.10
N ARG A 36 -0.90 -4.23 -1.37
CA ARG A 36 -1.30 -4.42 0.02
C ARG A 36 -0.74 -3.31 0.92
N LEU A 37 0.54 -2.98 0.78
CA LEU A 37 1.17 -1.89 1.54
C LEU A 37 0.70 -0.52 1.05
N GLY A 38 0.51 -0.32 -0.25
CA GLY A 38 -0.03 0.94 -0.77
C GLY A 38 -1.44 1.24 -0.24
N LEU A 39 -2.31 0.22 -0.16
CA LEU A 39 -3.65 0.33 0.42
C LEU A 39 -3.62 0.51 1.93
N HIS A 40 -2.70 -0.14 2.63
CA HIS A 40 -2.69 -0.09 4.09
C HIS A 40 -2.05 1.19 4.64
N LEU A 41 -0.98 1.66 4.00
CA LEU A 41 -0.21 2.81 4.46
C LEU A 41 -0.72 4.13 3.87
N GLY A 42 -1.41 4.08 2.72
CA GLY A 42 -1.85 5.27 2.00
C GLY A 42 -0.70 6.17 1.53
N LEU A 43 0.54 5.68 1.45
CA LEU A 43 1.71 6.49 1.12
C LEU A 43 1.65 7.05 -0.31
N ARG A 44 2.26 8.22 -0.51
CA ARG A 44 2.56 8.72 -1.87
C ARG A 44 3.54 7.78 -2.57
N GLN A 45 3.45 7.73 -3.90
CA GLN A 45 4.30 6.87 -4.74
C GLN A 45 5.80 7.03 -4.43
N LYS A 46 6.28 8.27 -4.26
CA LYS A 46 7.67 8.53 -3.85
C LYS A 46 8.06 7.78 -2.57
N ASN A 47 7.25 7.90 -1.52
CA ASN A 47 7.55 7.33 -0.20
C ASN A 47 7.52 5.80 -0.24
N LEU A 48 6.54 5.21 -0.93
CA LEU A 48 6.45 3.76 -1.08
C LEU A 48 7.60 3.20 -1.94
N ARG A 49 7.97 3.89 -3.02
CA ARG A 49 9.07 3.50 -3.92
C ARG A 49 10.42 3.55 -3.22
N GLN A 50 10.65 4.58 -2.40
CA GLN A 50 11.92 4.83 -1.71
C GLN A 50 11.99 4.18 -0.33
N LEU A 51 10.93 3.51 0.12
CA LEU A 51 10.92 2.79 1.38
C LEU A 51 12.03 1.74 1.38
N ARG A 52 12.93 1.82 2.35
CA ARG A 52 14.01 0.85 2.55
C ARG A 52 13.50 -0.37 3.31
N VAL A 53 14.29 -1.43 3.36
CA VAL A 53 14.01 -2.60 4.18
C VAL A 53 15.21 -2.97 5.04
N CYS A 54 14.95 -3.20 6.32
CA CYS A 54 15.87 -3.83 7.27
C CYS A 54 15.32 -5.24 7.57
N PRO A 55 15.98 -6.32 7.13
CA PRO A 55 15.57 -7.68 7.46
C PRO A 55 15.53 -7.91 8.96
N ARG A 56 14.69 -8.85 9.40
CA ARG A 56 14.60 -9.22 10.81
C ARG A 56 15.97 -9.71 11.33
N GLY A 57 16.27 -9.41 12.59
CA GLY A 57 17.56 -9.74 13.21
C GLY A 57 18.73 -8.82 12.83
N HIS A 58 18.50 -7.82 11.97
CA HIS A 58 19.50 -6.81 11.65
C HIS A 58 19.24 -5.51 12.42
N PHE A 59 20.29 -4.71 12.60
CA PHE A 59 20.16 -3.39 13.20
C PHE A 59 19.52 -2.41 12.21
N PRO A 60 18.38 -1.78 12.57
CA PRO A 60 17.74 -0.79 11.70
C PRO A 60 18.59 0.45 11.49
N THR A 61 18.32 1.16 10.39
CA THR A 61 18.94 2.46 10.14
C THR A 61 18.47 3.45 11.21
N SER A 62 19.39 4.27 11.74
CA SER A 62 19.02 5.29 12.72
C SER A 62 18.09 6.34 12.10
N GLU A 63 17.18 6.89 12.91
CA GLU A 63 16.19 7.88 12.46
C GLU A 63 16.86 9.10 11.81
N ARG A 64 17.96 9.59 12.41
CA ARG A 64 18.77 10.68 11.85
C ARG A 64 19.33 10.38 10.46
N ARG A 65 19.80 9.15 10.22
CA ARG A 65 20.27 8.79 8.87
C ARG A 65 19.13 8.68 7.87
N LEU A 66 17.95 8.24 8.30
CA LEU A 66 16.74 8.23 7.47
C LEU A 66 16.28 9.66 7.14
N GLU A 67 16.44 10.62 8.06
CA GLU A 67 16.20 12.05 7.83
C GLU A 67 17.15 12.61 6.77
N ASP A 68 18.45 12.34 6.90
CA ASP A 68 19.47 12.78 5.93
C ASP A 68 19.18 12.23 4.52
N MET A 69 18.76 10.96 4.45
CA MET A 69 18.37 10.30 3.20
C MET A 69 16.98 10.69 2.69
N LYS A 70 16.15 11.35 3.53
CA LYS A 70 14.74 11.69 3.27
C LYS A 70 13.92 10.49 2.79
N CYS A 71 14.10 9.33 3.42
CA CYS A 71 13.38 8.10 3.12
C CYS A 71 12.94 7.37 4.39
N GLY A 72 12.00 6.44 4.26
CA GLY A 72 11.59 5.56 5.35
C GLY A 72 12.24 4.18 5.32
N GLU A 73 11.93 3.36 6.31
CA GLU A 73 12.38 1.98 6.43
C GLU A 73 11.25 1.08 6.97
N LEU A 74 11.06 -0.07 6.33
CA LEU A 74 10.34 -1.21 6.90
C LEU A 74 11.32 -2.03 7.75
N ARG A 75 11.01 -2.25 9.02
CA ARG A 75 11.89 -2.92 9.98
C ARG A 75 11.10 -3.71 11.02
N TRP A 76 11.73 -4.69 11.65
CA TRP A 76 11.10 -5.42 12.74
C TRP A 76 11.19 -4.62 14.06
N SER A 77 10.07 -4.47 14.75
CA SER A 77 10.00 -3.91 16.10
C SER A 77 9.96 -5.05 17.11
N GLU A 78 11.02 -5.22 17.90
CA GLU A 78 11.03 -6.22 18.98
C GLU A 78 10.03 -5.88 20.09
N ARG A 79 9.82 -4.59 20.36
CA ARG A 79 8.88 -4.13 21.39
C ARG A 79 7.44 -4.49 21.05
N GLU A 80 7.04 -4.21 19.81
CA GLU A 80 5.66 -4.44 19.34
C GLU A 80 5.48 -5.83 18.70
N ARG A 81 6.58 -6.59 18.57
CA ARG A 81 6.64 -7.90 17.93
C ARG A 81 6.02 -7.90 16.53
N GLY A 82 6.36 -6.89 15.73
CA GLY A 82 5.75 -6.68 14.43
C GLY A 82 6.56 -5.84 13.45
N TRP A 83 6.22 -5.94 12.18
CA TRP A 83 6.80 -5.13 11.11
C TRP A 83 6.36 -3.66 11.24
N GLU A 84 7.28 -2.77 11.56
CA GLU A 84 7.11 -1.33 11.66
C GLU A 84 7.51 -0.64 10.36
N VAL A 85 6.66 0.28 9.88
CA VAL A 85 7.05 1.29 8.88
C VAL A 85 7.37 2.57 9.63
N LEU A 86 8.64 2.99 9.60
CA LEU A 86 9.06 4.30 10.09
C LEU A 86 9.43 5.20 8.91
N ILE A 87 8.86 6.41 8.87
CA ILE A 87 9.21 7.42 7.89
C ILE A 87 9.37 8.77 8.59
N PRO A 88 10.55 9.39 8.58
CA PRO A 88 10.73 10.73 9.13
C PRO A 88 9.82 11.74 8.43
N SER A 89 9.30 12.72 9.18
CA SER A 89 8.40 13.74 8.63
C SER A 89 8.99 14.44 7.41
N VAL A 90 10.28 14.76 7.44
CA VAL A 90 11.05 15.44 6.37
C VAL A 90 11.07 14.68 5.04
N ALA A 91 10.76 13.38 5.02
CA ALA A 91 10.61 12.61 3.79
C ALA A 91 9.30 12.94 3.05
N PHE A 92 8.28 13.41 3.77
CA PHE A 92 6.99 13.81 3.20
C PHE A 92 7.04 15.23 2.64
N LYS A 93 6.33 15.44 1.52
CA LYS A 93 6.19 16.77 0.89
C LYS A 93 5.53 17.80 1.83
N ASN A 94 4.67 17.35 2.73
CA ASN A 94 3.92 18.16 3.68
C ASN A 94 4.48 18.03 5.11
N SER A 95 5.79 17.85 5.26
CA SER A 95 6.47 17.71 6.55
C SER A 95 6.15 18.83 7.55
N GLY A 96 5.94 20.07 7.07
CA GLY A 96 5.57 21.23 7.88
C GLY A 96 4.08 21.35 8.23
N SER A 97 3.24 20.40 7.80
CA SER A 97 1.81 20.42 8.13
C SER A 97 1.54 19.99 9.58
N SER A 98 0.38 20.40 10.09
CA SER A 98 -0.10 20.02 11.43
C SER A 98 -0.18 18.51 11.64
N PHE A 99 -0.36 17.71 10.57
CA PHE A 99 -0.39 16.25 10.65
C PHE A 99 0.86 15.67 11.30
N PHE A 100 2.05 16.16 10.95
CA PHE A 100 3.29 15.59 11.46
C PHE A 100 3.72 16.20 12.78
N GLY A 101 3.51 17.50 13.01
CA GLY A 101 3.96 18.18 14.23
C GLY A 101 5.45 17.93 14.53
N GLN A 102 6.28 17.82 13.49
CA GLN A 102 7.71 17.45 13.54
C GLN A 102 8.02 16.03 14.06
N LYS A 103 7.03 15.13 14.13
CA LYS A 103 7.22 13.72 14.52
C LYS A 103 7.22 12.80 13.30
N PRO A 104 7.97 11.68 13.34
CA PRO A 104 7.95 10.70 12.27
C PRO A 104 6.59 10.01 12.17
N PHE A 105 6.26 9.53 10.97
CA PHE A 105 5.21 8.53 10.79
C PHE A 105 5.72 7.18 11.27
N ARG A 106 4.95 6.52 12.14
CA ARG A 106 5.20 5.16 12.62
C ARG A 106 3.91 4.36 12.56
N LEU A 107 3.97 3.18 11.97
CA LEU A 107 2.85 2.24 11.95
C LEU A 107 3.36 0.80 12.07
N ILE A 108 2.86 0.06 13.04
CA ILE A 108 2.99 -1.40 13.07
C ILE A 108 1.96 -1.98 12.10
N LEU A 109 2.44 -2.72 11.10
CA LEU A 109 1.58 -3.41 10.16
C LEU A 109 0.83 -4.52 10.89
N PRO A 110 -0.50 -4.63 10.73
CA PRO A 110 -1.26 -5.72 11.30
C PRO A 110 -1.03 -6.99 10.47
N ASP A 111 -0.81 -8.12 11.14
CA ASP A 111 -0.64 -9.42 10.48
C ASP A 111 -1.99 -10.01 10.07
N LEU A 112 -2.70 -9.32 9.17
CA LEU A 112 -3.97 -9.75 8.60
C LEU A 112 -3.75 -10.37 7.23
N LEU A 113 -4.33 -11.56 7.03
CA LEU A 113 -4.21 -12.37 5.81
C LEU A 113 -2.75 -12.78 5.55
N ASP A 114 -2.08 -13.26 6.59
CA ASP A 114 -0.69 -13.76 6.56
C ASP A 114 0.33 -12.73 6.03
N LEU A 115 0.11 -11.44 6.27
CA LEU A 115 0.96 -10.38 5.74
C LEU A 115 2.43 -10.59 6.11
N TYR A 116 2.72 -11.02 7.34
CA TYR A 116 4.09 -11.22 7.80
C TYR A 116 4.76 -12.37 7.06
N LYS A 117 4.03 -13.48 6.84
CA LYS A 117 4.51 -14.58 6.02
C LYS A 117 4.88 -14.14 4.60
N TYR A 118 4.05 -13.29 3.98
CA TYR A 118 4.35 -12.76 2.64
C TYR A 118 5.54 -11.79 2.66
N LEU A 119 5.66 -10.94 3.68
CA LEU A 119 6.80 -10.04 3.85
C LEU A 119 8.10 -10.82 4.04
N ASP A 120 8.13 -11.78 4.96
CA ASP A 120 9.30 -12.59 5.26
C ASP A 120 9.74 -13.38 4.02
N ALA A 121 8.80 -14.07 3.35
CA ALA A 121 9.10 -14.78 2.09
C ALA A 121 9.64 -13.84 1.00
N TYR A 122 9.07 -12.63 0.90
CA TYR A 122 9.54 -11.66 -0.08
C TYR A 122 10.96 -11.18 0.22
N ILE A 123 11.21 -10.77 1.46
CA ILE A 123 12.46 -10.19 1.91
C ILE A 123 13.59 -11.23 1.85
N ASP A 124 13.32 -12.44 2.35
CA ASP A 124 14.35 -13.48 2.52
C ASP A 124 14.72 -14.16 1.21
N ARG A 125 13.73 -14.42 0.34
CA ARG A 125 13.94 -15.27 -0.85
C ARG A 125 13.62 -14.57 -2.15
N HIS A 126 12.42 -14.02 -2.29
CA HIS A 126 11.96 -13.52 -3.58
C HIS A 126 12.74 -12.29 -4.06
N ARG A 127 13.17 -11.39 -3.17
CA ARG A 127 14.02 -10.25 -3.54
C ARG A 127 15.31 -10.72 -4.20
N GLY A 128 15.97 -11.74 -3.65
CA GLY A 128 17.17 -12.33 -4.24
C GLY A 128 16.92 -12.90 -5.65
N VAL A 129 15.79 -13.58 -5.84
CA VAL A 129 15.37 -14.11 -7.16
C VAL A 129 15.16 -12.99 -8.18
N LEU A 130 14.57 -11.85 -7.78
CA LEU A 130 14.34 -10.71 -8.67
C LEU A 130 15.63 -9.95 -9.01
N LEU A 131 16.57 -9.87 -8.07
CA LEU A 131 17.87 -9.25 -8.28
C LEU A 131 18.76 -10.08 -9.21
N GLY A 132 18.67 -11.41 -9.16
CA GLY A 132 19.41 -12.29 -10.06
C GLY A 132 20.93 -12.09 -10.01
N GLY A 133 21.47 -11.73 -8.84
CA GLY A 133 22.90 -11.44 -8.63
C GLY A 133 23.29 -9.97 -8.79
N ALA A 134 22.38 -9.08 -9.19
CA ALA A 134 22.65 -7.64 -9.21
C ALA A 134 22.80 -7.05 -7.80
N LYS A 135 23.50 -5.91 -7.71
CA LYS A 135 23.65 -5.16 -6.46
C LYS A 135 22.28 -4.76 -5.90
N ASP A 136 22.05 -5.04 -4.62
CA ASP A 136 20.83 -4.67 -3.92
C ASP A 136 20.82 -3.15 -3.62
N PRO A 137 19.80 -2.39 -4.06
CA PRO A 137 19.66 -0.97 -3.73
C PRO A 137 19.21 -0.71 -2.29
N GLY A 138 18.74 -1.75 -1.58
CA GLY A 138 18.20 -1.67 -0.22
C GLY A 138 16.78 -1.10 -0.14
N THR A 139 16.15 -0.77 -1.27
CA THR A 139 14.72 -0.45 -1.31
C THR A 139 13.89 -1.71 -1.14
N LEU A 140 12.75 -1.62 -0.45
CA LEU A 140 11.86 -2.76 -0.22
C LEU A 140 11.49 -3.42 -1.55
N PHE A 141 10.98 -2.64 -2.51
CA PHE A 141 10.62 -3.14 -3.82
C PHE A 141 11.77 -3.00 -4.82
N VAL A 142 12.03 -4.08 -5.56
CA VAL A 142 13.04 -4.17 -6.61
C VAL A 142 12.43 -4.64 -7.93
N LYS A 143 12.99 -4.15 -9.05
CA LYS A 143 12.66 -4.62 -10.40
C LYS A 143 13.10 -6.06 -10.57
N THR A 144 12.48 -6.73 -11.53
CA THR A 144 13.03 -7.98 -12.05
C THR A 144 14.20 -7.61 -12.96
N VAL A 145 15.42 -7.88 -12.52
CA VAL A 145 16.63 -7.53 -13.27
C VAL A 145 16.74 -8.40 -14.51
N LYS A 146 16.96 -7.76 -15.65
CA LYS A 146 17.27 -8.38 -16.94
C LYS A 146 18.70 -8.00 -17.34
N THR A 147 19.27 -8.68 -18.33
CA THR A 147 20.62 -8.38 -18.85
C THR A 147 20.81 -6.90 -19.25
N THR A 148 19.74 -6.24 -19.70
CA THR A 148 19.75 -4.81 -20.10
C THR A 148 19.46 -3.84 -18.95
N SER A 149 19.25 -4.33 -17.73
CA SER A 149 18.90 -3.48 -16.58
C SER A 149 20.13 -2.78 -16.02
N ILE A 150 20.08 -1.45 -15.96
CA ILE A 150 21.15 -0.62 -15.40
C ILE A 150 21.09 -0.57 -13.87
N ASP A 151 19.88 -0.58 -13.31
CA ASP A 151 19.62 -0.49 -11.87
C ASP A 151 18.46 -1.44 -11.50
N ALA A 152 18.49 -2.02 -10.31
CA ALA A 152 17.41 -2.80 -9.74
C ALA A 152 16.35 -1.95 -9.04
N ALA A 153 16.67 -0.71 -8.65
CA ALA A 153 15.69 0.19 -8.02
C ALA A 153 14.66 0.70 -9.03
N TYR A 154 13.45 0.95 -8.54
CA TYR A 154 12.42 1.64 -9.31
C TYR A 154 12.67 3.16 -9.28
N ASP A 155 12.54 3.80 -10.43
CA ASP A 155 12.37 5.26 -10.56
C ASP A 155 10.87 5.63 -10.58
N SER A 156 10.56 6.90 -10.87
CA SER A 156 9.16 7.34 -10.88
C SER A 156 8.31 6.65 -11.94
N THR A 157 8.83 6.58 -13.16
CA THR A 157 8.14 6.06 -14.34
C THR A 157 7.95 4.55 -14.21
N THR A 158 9.03 3.83 -13.94
CA THR A 158 9.02 2.37 -13.81
C THR A 158 8.19 1.88 -12.63
N PHE A 159 8.13 2.62 -11.51
CA PHE A 159 7.23 2.26 -10.40
C PHE A 159 5.75 2.45 -10.78
N TYR A 160 5.44 3.55 -11.49
CA TYR A 160 4.08 3.81 -11.98
C TYR A 160 3.63 2.72 -12.96
N GLU A 161 4.49 2.35 -13.91
CA GLU A 161 4.21 1.29 -14.90
C GLU A 161 4.07 -0.08 -14.25
N ALA A 162 4.93 -0.42 -13.29
CA ALA A 162 4.81 -1.65 -12.52
C ALA A 162 3.46 -1.71 -11.82
N TRP A 163 3.08 -0.65 -11.11
CA TRP A 163 1.77 -0.55 -10.46
C TRP A 163 0.61 -0.72 -11.46
N ARG A 164 0.64 0.01 -12.57
CA ARG A 164 -0.40 -0.06 -13.61
C ARG A 164 -0.51 -1.47 -14.18
N THR A 165 0.62 -2.15 -14.38
CA THR A 165 0.68 -3.54 -14.83
C THR A 165 0.05 -4.49 -13.81
N VAL A 166 0.31 -4.29 -12.51
CA VAL A 166 -0.35 -5.07 -11.45
C VAL A 166 -1.86 -4.89 -11.51
N ILE A 167 -2.35 -3.65 -11.63
CA ILE A 167 -3.79 -3.37 -11.75
C ILE A 167 -4.38 -4.04 -13.00
N GLN A 168 -3.73 -3.93 -14.14
CA GLN A 168 -4.18 -4.55 -15.39
C GLN A 168 -4.25 -6.07 -15.28
N ARG A 169 -3.27 -6.69 -14.63
CA ARG A 169 -3.16 -8.16 -14.56
C ARG A 169 -4.08 -8.77 -13.51
N PHE A 170 -4.26 -8.11 -12.36
CA PHE A 170 -4.95 -8.69 -11.20
C PHE A 170 -6.16 -7.88 -10.74
N GLY A 171 -6.18 -6.57 -10.97
CA GLY A 171 -7.27 -5.70 -10.55
C GLY A 171 -8.47 -5.76 -11.51
N ILE A 172 -8.22 -5.61 -12.81
CA ILE A 172 -9.28 -5.51 -13.82
C ILE A 172 -9.91 -6.89 -14.08
N TYR A 173 -11.21 -7.01 -13.85
CA TYR A 173 -11.96 -8.23 -14.17
C TYR A 173 -12.11 -8.41 -15.69
N ASN A 174 -11.73 -9.58 -16.18
CA ASN A 174 -11.88 -10.00 -17.57
C ASN A 174 -13.01 -11.04 -17.69
N PRO A 175 -14.14 -10.71 -18.34
CA PRO A 175 -15.30 -11.60 -18.45
C PRO A 175 -15.03 -12.88 -19.26
N TYR A 176 -14.07 -12.85 -20.19
CA TYR A 176 -13.74 -14.00 -21.03
C TYR A 176 -12.90 -15.06 -20.31
N THR A 177 -12.15 -14.66 -19.27
CA THR A 177 -11.27 -15.57 -18.52
C THR A 177 -11.75 -15.81 -17.08
N GLY A 178 -12.72 -15.03 -16.61
CA GLY A 178 -13.17 -15.05 -15.21
C GLY A 178 -12.12 -14.57 -14.21
N ARG A 179 -10.99 -14.01 -14.67
CA ARG A 179 -9.87 -13.55 -13.83
C ARG A 179 -9.98 -12.05 -13.53
N GLY A 180 -9.29 -11.62 -12.49
CA GLY A 180 -9.27 -10.22 -12.02
C GLY A 180 -10.34 -9.94 -10.97
N ALA A 181 -10.18 -8.86 -10.22
CA ALA A 181 -10.95 -8.63 -8.99
C ALA A 181 -12.18 -7.74 -9.17
N ILE A 182 -12.12 -6.71 -10.02
CA ILE A 182 -13.11 -5.62 -10.04
C ILE A 182 -13.63 -5.38 -11.46
N LYS A 183 -14.94 -5.54 -11.65
CA LYS A 183 -15.65 -5.21 -12.90
C LYS A 183 -15.61 -3.71 -13.16
N GLY A 184 -15.26 -3.32 -14.38
CA GLY A 184 -15.23 -1.91 -14.80
C GLY A 184 -14.05 -1.11 -14.26
N LEU A 185 -13.11 -1.73 -13.53
CA LEU A 185 -11.88 -1.05 -13.11
C LEU A 185 -11.03 -0.70 -14.33
N LEU A 186 -10.52 0.53 -14.37
CA LEU A 186 -9.58 0.97 -15.39
C LEU A 186 -8.14 0.96 -14.87
N PRO A 187 -7.13 0.84 -15.75
CA PRO A 187 -5.73 0.94 -15.33
C PRO A 187 -5.46 2.29 -14.66
N HIS A 188 -4.82 2.27 -13.50
CA HIS A 188 -4.52 3.48 -12.73
C HIS A 188 -3.18 3.37 -12.01
N GLY A 189 -2.69 4.51 -11.53
CA GLY A 189 -1.44 4.59 -10.75
C GLY A 189 -1.66 4.49 -9.24
N PRO A 190 -0.58 4.59 -8.44
CA PRO A 190 -0.66 4.53 -6.98
C PRO A 190 -1.44 5.69 -6.35
N HIS A 191 -1.50 6.85 -7.00
CA HIS A 191 -2.19 8.02 -6.44
C HIS A 191 -3.70 7.78 -6.26
N ASN A 192 -4.33 7.07 -7.18
CA ASN A 192 -5.76 6.73 -7.11
C ASN A 192 -6.11 5.91 -5.86
N VAL A 193 -5.16 5.15 -5.29
CA VAL A 193 -5.41 4.45 -4.01
C VAL A 193 -5.59 5.44 -2.87
N ARG A 194 -4.85 6.56 -2.85
CA ARG A 194 -5.07 7.61 -1.87
C ARG A 194 -6.45 8.23 -2.02
N ASP A 195 -6.91 8.45 -3.25
CA ASP A 195 -8.26 8.95 -3.53
C ASP A 195 -9.33 8.03 -2.95
N ILE A 196 -9.16 6.72 -3.18
CA ILE A 196 -10.08 5.68 -2.70
C ILE A 196 -10.06 5.63 -1.17
N LEU A 197 -8.89 5.63 -0.53
CA LEU A 197 -8.77 5.55 0.93
C LEU A 197 -9.41 6.75 1.63
N ALA A 198 -9.04 7.96 1.22
CA ALA A 198 -9.58 9.18 1.81
C ALA A 198 -11.09 9.27 1.60
N THR A 199 -11.58 8.98 0.39
CA THR A 199 -13.02 9.02 0.08
C THR A 199 -13.78 7.92 0.81
N HIS A 200 -13.23 6.71 0.92
CA HIS A 200 -13.88 5.60 1.61
C HIS A 200 -14.04 5.90 3.10
N ILE A 201 -12.97 6.34 3.76
CA ILE A 201 -13.02 6.70 5.19
C ILE A 201 -13.98 7.86 5.40
N LEU A 202 -13.91 8.90 4.58
CA LEU A 202 -14.84 10.03 4.67
C LEU A 202 -16.31 9.60 4.51
N LYS A 203 -16.61 8.67 3.58
CA LYS A 203 -17.96 8.12 3.41
C LYS A 203 -18.43 7.29 4.61
N GLN A 204 -17.52 6.59 5.29
CA GLN A 204 -17.85 5.76 6.46
C GLN A 204 -18.01 6.59 7.73
N THR A 205 -17.19 7.63 7.90
CA THR A 205 -17.06 8.33 9.19
C THR A 205 -17.59 9.76 9.16
N GLY A 206 -17.76 10.36 7.98
CA GLY A 206 -18.10 11.77 7.81
C GLY A 206 -16.99 12.74 8.24
N SER A 207 -15.82 12.23 8.66
CA SER A 207 -14.74 13.05 9.22
C SER A 207 -13.60 13.27 8.23
N TYR A 208 -13.41 14.53 7.83
CA TYR A 208 -12.24 14.95 7.05
C TYR A 208 -10.92 14.70 7.78
N GLU A 209 -10.94 14.78 9.11
CA GLU A 209 -9.77 14.54 9.94
C GLU A 209 -9.35 13.07 9.96
N GLN A 210 -10.30 12.14 10.14
CA GLN A 210 -9.97 10.72 10.04
C GLN A 210 -9.52 10.33 8.62
N ALA A 211 -10.13 10.93 7.59
CA ALA A 211 -9.74 10.71 6.20
C ALA A 211 -8.32 11.25 5.91
N SER A 212 -7.93 12.37 6.52
CA SER A 212 -6.60 12.97 6.34
C SER A 212 -5.50 12.10 6.94
N TYR A 213 -5.77 11.46 8.07
CA TYR A 213 -4.82 10.56 8.72
C TYR A 213 -4.44 9.36 7.85
N ALA A 214 -5.42 8.82 7.12
CA ALA A 214 -5.23 7.67 6.23
C ALA A 214 -4.27 7.92 5.08
N ILE A 215 -4.06 9.19 4.72
CA ILE A 215 -3.18 9.60 3.62
C ILE A 215 -2.07 10.55 4.07
N GLN A 216 -1.89 10.74 5.38
CA GLN A 216 -0.88 11.63 5.97
C GLN A 216 -0.95 13.04 5.37
N ASP A 217 -2.14 13.63 5.34
CA ASP A 217 -2.41 14.98 4.83
C ASP A 217 -3.23 15.80 5.84
N THR A 218 -3.62 17.04 5.50
CA THR A 218 -4.49 17.85 6.36
C THR A 218 -5.97 17.73 6.00
N PRO A 219 -6.90 17.97 6.94
CA PRO A 219 -8.33 17.97 6.65
C PRO A 219 -8.71 18.92 5.49
N ASP A 220 -8.10 20.11 5.43
CA ASP A 220 -8.35 21.09 4.36
C ASP A 220 -7.99 20.54 2.98
N VAL A 221 -6.85 19.85 2.86
CA VAL A 221 -6.42 19.22 1.61
C VAL A 221 -7.39 18.11 1.21
N VAL A 222 -7.89 17.32 2.17
CA VAL A 222 -8.92 16.31 1.90
C VAL A 222 -10.19 16.97 1.39
N GLN A 223 -10.65 18.05 2.02
CA GLN A 223 -11.87 18.74 1.62
C GLN A 223 -11.78 19.35 0.21
N GLN A 224 -10.62 19.88 -0.17
CA GLN A 224 -10.42 20.54 -1.46
C GLN A 224 -10.21 19.56 -2.62
N HIS A 225 -9.53 18.43 -2.36
CA HIS A 225 -9.03 17.56 -3.42
C HIS A 225 -9.58 16.13 -3.40
N TYR A 226 -10.18 15.71 -2.28
CA TYR A 226 -10.68 14.36 -2.06
C TYR A 226 -12.16 14.40 -1.64
N GLY A 227 -12.82 13.25 -1.52
CA GLY A 227 -14.23 13.23 -1.08
C GLY A 227 -15.23 13.54 -2.19
N ARG A 228 -15.08 12.91 -3.35
CA ARG A 228 -16.10 12.98 -4.41
C ARG A 228 -17.30 12.12 -4.03
N PHE A 229 -18.40 12.77 -3.64
CA PHE A 229 -19.69 12.12 -3.39
C PHE A 229 -20.58 12.21 -4.63
N LEU A 230 -21.11 11.07 -5.07
CA LEU A 230 -22.19 11.05 -6.06
C LEU A 230 -23.48 11.57 -5.42
N PRO A 231 -24.44 12.08 -6.20
CA PRO A 231 -25.73 12.54 -5.68
C PRO A 231 -26.42 11.52 -4.74
N GLN A 232 -26.35 10.24 -5.09
CA GLN A 232 -26.92 9.14 -4.28
C GLN A 232 -26.22 8.98 -2.93
N ASP A 233 -24.89 9.14 -2.88
CA ASP A 233 -24.14 9.08 -1.63
C ASP A 233 -24.57 10.21 -0.69
N LYS A 234 -24.75 11.43 -1.23
CA LYS A 234 -25.19 12.60 -0.47
C LYS A 234 -26.59 12.41 0.10
N ALA A 235 -27.52 11.93 -0.72
CA ALA A 235 -28.89 11.64 -0.29
C ALA A 235 -28.92 10.54 0.79
N THR A 236 -28.14 9.48 0.64
CA THR A 236 -28.06 8.39 1.63
C THR A 236 -27.50 8.89 2.96
N LEU A 237 -26.47 9.74 2.93
CA LEU A 237 -25.90 10.32 4.15
C LEU A 237 -26.90 11.22 4.88
N ALA A 238 -27.62 12.08 4.15
CA ALA A 238 -28.67 12.92 4.71
C ALA A 238 -29.83 12.09 5.29
N ALA A 239 -30.28 11.06 4.57
CA ALA A 239 -31.34 10.18 5.01
C ALA A 239 -31.00 9.45 6.33
N LYS A 240 -29.75 9.00 6.51
CA LYS A 240 -29.31 8.38 7.78
C LYS A 240 -29.50 9.31 8.99
N ILE A 241 -29.12 10.58 8.85
CA ILE A 241 -29.26 11.57 9.92
C ILE A 241 -30.74 11.86 10.20
N LEU A 242 -31.53 12.06 9.14
CA LEU A 242 -32.96 12.30 9.28
C LEU A 242 -33.69 11.12 9.95
N ASN A 243 -33.32 9.88 9.61
CA ASN A 243 -33.93 8.69 10.20
C ASN A 243 -33.67 8.55 11.70
N GLN A 244 -32.51 8.99 12.22
CA GLN A 244 -32.23 8.97 13.66
C GLN A 244 -33.21 9.85 14.46
N VAL A 245 -33.68 10.95 13.87
CA VAL A 245 -34.70 11.81 14.50
C VAL A 245 -36.02 11.07 14.64
N TRP A 246 -36.39 10.29 13.63
CA TRP A 246 -37.63 9.50 13.64
C TRP A 246 -37.55 8.26 14.54
N GLU A 247 -36.37 7.67 14.73
CA GLU A 247 -36.16 6.53 15.65
C GLU A 247 -36.17 6.94 17.13
N ALA A 248 -35.90 8.22 17.42
CA ALA A 248 -35.85 8.76 18.78
C ALA A 248 -37.17 9.39 19.25
N ALA A 249 -38.20 9.40 18.40
CA ALA A 249 -39.54 9.93 18.67
C ALA A 249 -40.54 8.79 18.94
#